data_AF-W6JTG2-F1
#
_entry.id   AF-W6JTG2-F1
#
_cell.length_a   1.000
_cell.length_b   1.000
_cell.length_c   1.000
_cell.angle_alpha   90.00
_cell.angle_beta   90.00
_cell.angle_gamma   90.00
#
_symmetry.space_group_name_H-M   'P 1'
#
loop_
_entity.id
_entity.type
_entity.pdbx_description
1 polymer ?
#
loop_
_entity_poly.entity_id
_entity_poly.type
_entity_poly.pdbx_seq_one_letter_code
_entity_poly.pdbx_strand_id
1 'polypeptide(L)'
;MGRSTTRSFAVLVLTSLVAAGDTDRGAFERVAHWYPHEHWYPHEHWYPHEHDVQAYDAQLGWLHAVAHGADHLGTSAAAGLASPEEVLGILARRIAAPAEMWQQLEEARIGVAILE
;
A
#
# COMPACT_ATOMS: atom_id res chain seq x y z
N MET A 1 -4.11 -18.20 5.27
CA MET A 1 -4.07 -16.99 4.41
C MET A 1 -2.67 -16.42 4.50
N GLY A 2 -2.00 -16.19 3.37
CA GLY A 2 -0.68 -15.51 3.36
C GLY A 2 -0.80 -14.05 3.79
N ARG A 3 0.33 -13.40 4.10
CA ARG A 3 0.33 -11.98 4.51
C ARG A 3 -0.07 -11.08 3.34
N SER A 4 0.39 -11.40 2.12
CA SER A 4 0.01 -10.74 0.88
C SER A 4 -1.51 -10.68 0.69
N THR A 5 -2.22 -11.80 0.89
CA THR A 5 -3.69 -11.85 0.72
C THR A 5 -4.46 -10.88 1.63
N THR A 6 -4.14 -10.87 2.92
CA THR A 6 -4.81 -9.98 3.89
C THR A 6 -4.51 -8.52 3.55
N ARG A 7 -3.27 -8.22 3.15
CA ARG A 7 -2.80 -6.87 2.80
C ARG A 7 -3.48 -6.37 1.53
N SER A 8 -3.58 -7.18 0.48
CA SER A 8 -4.33 -6.83 -0.74
C SER A 8 -5.76 -6.41 -0.48
N PHE A 9 -6.51 -7.24 0.25
CA PHE A 9 -7.94 -6.98 0.48
C PHE A 9 -8.17 -5.82 1.44
N ALA A 10 -7.41 -5.75 2.54
CA ALA A 10 -7.54 -4.66 3.50
C ALA A 10 -7.30 -3.30 2.84
N VAL A 11 -6.31 -3.22 1.95
CA VAL A 11 -5.96 -1.98 1.26
C VAL A 11 -7.06 -1.56 0.29
N LEU A 12 -7.63 -2.46 -0.50
CA LEU A 12 -8.78 -2.15 -1.35
C LEU A 12 -9.95 -1.53 -0.58
N VAL A 13 -10.25 -2.08 0.61
CA VAL A 13 -11.31 -1.56 1.48
C VAL A 13 -10.94 -0.17 2.00
N LEU A 14 -9.71 0.02 2.47
CA LEU A 14 -9.23 1.33 2.94
C LEU A 14 -9.26 2.38 1.82
N THR A 15 -8.83 2.03 0.61
CA THR A 15 -8.88 2.93 -0.56
C THR A 15 -10.32 3.30 -0.89
N SER A 16 -11.24 2.34 -0.83
CA SER A 16 -12.66 2.59 -1.08
C SER A 16 -13.27 3.54 -0.05
N LEU A 17 -12.86 3.45 1.23
CA LEU A 17 -13.30 4.37 2.28
C LEU A 17 -12.79 5.79 2.02
N VAL A 18 -11.50 5.95 1.73
CA VAL A 18 -10.92 7.27 1.43
C VAL A 18 -11.56 7.87 0.18
N ALA A 19 -11.74 7.08 -0.89
CA ALA A 19 -12.41 7.51 -2.10
C ALA A 19 -13.89 7.89 -1.88
N ALA A 20 -14.54 7.30 -0.88
CA ALA A 20 -15.90 7.68 -0.46
C ALA A 20 -15.94 8.94 0.43
N GLY A 21 -14.79 9.55 0.72
CA GLY A 21 -14.67 10.78 1.52
C GLY A 21 -14.41 10.54 3.00
N ASP A 22 -14.01 9.33 3.41
CA ASP A 22 -13.51 9.11 4.77
C ASP A 22 -12.21 9.90 4.97
N THR A 23 -12.22 10.80 5.97
CA THR A 23 -11.09 11.68 6.26
C THR A 23 -10.20 11.19 7.41
N ASP A 24 -10.36 9.93 7.86
CA ASP A 24 -9.49 9.34 8.88
C ASP A 24 -8.06 9.16 8.33
N ARG A 25 -7.13 10.00 8.78
CA ARG A 25 -5.68 9.86 8.50
C ARG A 25 -5.14 8.48 8.91
N GLY A 26 -5.78 7.80 9.85
CA GLY A 26 -5.46 6.42 10.21
C GLY A 26 -5.52 5.45 9.02
N ALA A 27 -6.34 5.73 8.00
CA ALA A 27 -6.37 4.92 6.78
C ALA A 27 -5.06 5.01 6.00
N PHE A 28 -4.48 6.20 5.88
CA PHE A 28 -3.14 6.39 5.34
C PHE A 28 -2.09 5.71 6.22
N GLU A 29 -2.10 5.97 7.53
CA GLU A 29 -1.08 5.47 8.46
C GLU A 29 -0.94 3.95 8.49
N ARG A 30 -2.06 3.22 8.40
CA ARG A 30 -2.09 1.73 8.34
C ARG A 30 -1.32 1.15 7.15
N VAL A 31 -1.15 1.92 6.08
CA VAL A 31 -0.41 1.51 4.87
C VAL A 31 0.96 2.16 4.78
N ALA A 32 1.03 3.44 5.15
CA ALA A 32 2.16 4.33 4.92
C ALA A 32 3.33 4.19 5.90
N HIS A 33 3.02 4.00 7.19
CA HIS A 33 3.97 4.35 8.23
C HIS A 33 4.84 3.20 8.72
N TRP A 34 6.11 3.56 8.92
CA TRP A 34 7.30 3.17 9.73
C TRP A 34 7.33 3.39 11.26
N TYR A 35 6.30 3.13 12.09
CA TYR A 35 6.45 3.36 13.55
C TYR A 35 6.46 2.14 14.49
N PRO A 36 7.53 1.97 15.31
CA PRO A 36 7.44 1.33 16.61
C PRO A 36 6.83 2.34 17.59
N HIS A 37 5.52 2.28 17.79
CA HIS A 37 4.93 2.91 18.97
C HIS A 37 3.99 1.91 19.63
N GLU A 38 4.17 1.81 20.94
CA GLU A 38 3.67 0.77 21.81
C GLU A 38 2.14 0.61 21.67
N HIS A 39 1.72 -0.65 21.58
CA HIS A 39 0.34 -1.12 21.69
C HIS A 39 -0.59 -0.78 20.52
N TRP A 40 -0.54 -1.59 19.44
CA TRP A 40 -1.74 -2.39 19.07
C TRP A 40 -1.47 -3.55 18.09
N TYR A 41 -0.37 -3.58 17.34
CA TYR A 41 0.01 -4.72 16.47
C TYR A 41 1.54 -4.80 16.32
N PRO A 42 2.17 -5.99 16.25
CA PRO A 42 3.62 -6.08 16.10
C PRO A 42 4.07 -5.54 14.74
N HIS A 43 4.67 -4.34 14.74
CA HIS A 43 5.93 -3.95 14.07
C HIS A 43 6.22 -4.39 12.63
N GLU A 44 5.22 -4.51 11.76
CA GLU A 44 5.47 -4.82 10.34
C GLU A 44 4.84 -3.79 9.41
N HIS A 45 5.67 -2.81 9.10
CA HIS A 45 5.50 -1.82 8.06
C HIS A 45 5.49 -2.53 6.72
N TRP A 46 4.29 -2.81 6.23
CA TRP A 46 4.20 -3.72 5.11
C TRP A 46 4.56 -3.00 3.82
N TYR A 47 3.92 -1.89 3.43
CA TYR A 47 4.06 -1.43 2.06
C TYR A 47 5.51 -1.11 1.61
N PRO A 48 6.32 -0.32 2.35
CA PRO A 48 7.69 -0.04 1.94
C PRO A 48 8.68 -1.21 2.14
N HIS A 49 8.36 -2.22 2.95
CA HIS A 49 9.28 -3.32 3.32
C HIS A 49 8.71 -4.74 3.08
N GLU A 50 7.57 -4.85 2.40
CA GLU A 50 6.90 -6.14 2.18
C GLU A 50 7.74 -6.98 1.24
N HIS A 51 8.18 -8.12 1.75
CA HIS A 51 8.91 -9.13 1.00
C HIS A 51 7.99 -10.21 0.45
N ASP A 52 6.80 -10.41 1.04
CA ASP A 52 5.76 -11.26 0.50
C ASP A 52 5.01 -10.51 -0.62
N VAL A 53 5.64 -10.47 -1.79
CA VAL A 53 5.08 -9.90 -3.03
C VAL A 53 4.42 -10.98 -3.88
N GLN A 54 3.89 -12.04 -3.26
CA GLN A 54 3.16 -13.08 -3.99
C GLN A 54 2.02 -12.43 -4.77
N ALA A 55 2.16 -12.40 -6.09
CA ALA A 55 1.20 -11.74 -6.98
C ALA A 55 -0.03 -12.61 -7.27
N TYR A 56 0.07 -13.93 -7.14
CA TYR A 56 -0.99 -14.89 -7.46
C TYR A 56 -1.18 -15.93 -6.37
N ASP A 57 -2.41 -16.12 -5.94
CA ASP A 57 -2.87 -17.23 -5.10
C ASP A 57 -3.78 -18.17 -5.91
N ALA A 58 -3.60 -19.48 -5.76
CA ALA A 58 -4.34 -20.46 -6.57
C ALA A 58 -5.85 -20.51 -6.31
N GLN A 59 -6.31 -20.02 -5.15
CA GLN A 59 -7.73 -19.96 -4.79
C GLN A 59 -8.33 -18.58 -5.05
N LEU A 60 -7.56 -17.52 -4.81
CA LEU A 60 -8.02 -16.14 -4.83
C LEU A 60 -7.65 -15.37 -6.10
N GLY A 61 -6.74 -15.92 -6.91
CA GLY A 61 -6.28 -15.29 -8.14
C GLY A 61 -5.21 -14.24 -7.88
N TRP A 62 -5.19 -13.20 -8.71
CA TRP A 62 -4.21 -12.13 -8.61
C TRP A 62 -4.48 -11.24 -7.39
N LEU A 63 -3.48 -11.11 -6.52
CA LEU A 63 -3.58 -10.41 -5.24
C LEU A 63 -3.24 -8.92 -5.38
N HIS A 64 -2.30 -8.54 -6.26
CA HIS A 64 -1.98 -7.16 -6.57
C HIS A 64 -1.63 -6.26 -5.35
N ALA A 65 -1.00 -6.83 -4.32
CA ALA A 65 -0.73 -6.12 -3.06
C ALA A 65 0.11 -4.85 -3.29
N VAL A 66 1.06 -4.87 -4.22
CA VAL A 66 1.88 -3.71 -4.57
C VAL A 66 1.01 -2.65 -5.25
N ALA A 67 0.24 -3.03 -6.26
CA ALA A 67 -0.63 -2.10 -6.97
C ALA A 67 -1.64 -1.44 -6.04
N HIS A 68 -2.35 -2.21 -5.20
CA HIS A 68 -3.37 -1.67 -4.31
C HIS A 68 -2.77 -0.73 -3.27
N GLY A 69 -1.57 -1.04 -2.73
CA GLY A 69 -0.90 -0.12 -1.82
C GLY A 69 -0.49 1.19 -2.50
N ALA A 70 -0.06 1.16 -3.75
CA ALA A 70 0.21 2.38 -4.52
C ALA A 70 -1.06 3.21 -4.70
N ASP A 71 -2.16 2.57 -5.12
CA ASP A 71 -3.46 3.22 -5.33
C ASP A 71 -3.94 3.92 -4.06
N HIS A 72 -3.85 3.23 -2.93
CA HIS A 72 -4.24 3.77 -1.64
C HIS A 72 -3.45 5.02 -1.26
N LEU A 73 -2.13 5.02 -1.52
CA LEU A 73 -1.27 6.15 -1.23
C LEU A 73 -1.59 7.35 -2.13
N GLY A 74 -1.80 7.12 -3.43
CA GLY A 74 -2.24 8.17 -4.37
C GLY A 74 -3.61 8.75 -3.99
N THR A 75 -4.58 7.89 -3.72
CA THR A 75 -5.92 8.29 -3.25
C THR A 75 -5.86 9.05 -1.93
N SER A 76 -4.97 8.66 -1.01
CA SER A 76 -4.76 9.38 0.26
C SER A 76 -4.17 10.78 0.05
N ALA A 77 -3.23 10.94 -0.89
CA ALA A 77 -2.71 12.27 -1.25
C ALA A 77 -3.80 13.14 -1.88
N ALA A 78 -4.54 12.60 -2.85
CA ALA A 78 -5.62 13.30 -3.53
C ALA A 78 -6.75 13.74 -2.57
N ALA A 79 -7.01 12.94 -1.52
CA ALA A 79 -7.96 13.27 -0.46
C ALA A 79 -7.41 14.22 0.62
N GLY A 80 -6.13 14.62 0.55
CA GLY A 80 -5.47 15.49 1.52
C GLY A 80 -5.14 14.83 2.86
N LEU A 81 -5.11 13.49 2.92
CA LEU A 81 -4.76 12.73 4.13
C LEU A 81 -3.25 12.66 4.38
N ALA A 82 -2.45 12.89 3.34
CA ALA A 82 -1.00 12.89 3.39
C ALA A 82 -0.45 13.94 2.43
N SER A 83 0.75 14.45 2.71
CA SER A 83 1.43 15.32 1.77
C SER A 83 1.97 14.51 0.57
N PRO A 84 2.10 15.12 -0.63
CA PRO A 84 2.75 14.48 -1.78
C PRO A 84 4.17 13.99 -1.46
N GLU A 85 4.93 14.70 -0.62
CA GLU A 85 6.27 14.32 -0.20
C GLU A 85 6.27 13.07 0.70
N GLU A 86 5.28 12.93 1.60
CA GLU A 86 5.11 11.72 2.42
C GLU A 86 4.86 10.50 1.50
N VAL A 87 3.95 10.64 0.54
CA VAL A 87 3.61 9.57 -0.41
C VAL A 87 4.80 9.22 -1.29
N LEU A 88 5.46 10.21 -1.90
CA LEU A 88 6.63 9.99 -2.75
C LEU A 88 7.76 9.30 -1.98
N GLY A 89 7.99 9.68 -0.72
CA GLY A 89 8.99 9.04 0.14
C GLY A 89 8.71 7.55 0.37
N ILE A 90 7.45 7.15 0.50
CA ILE A 90 7.05 5.75 0.69
C ILE A 90 7.20 4.96 -0.61
N LEU A 91 6.69 5.51 -1.72
CA LEU A 91 6.79 4.88 -3.04
C LEU A 91 8.25 4.72 -3.47
N ALA A 92 9.11 5.71 -3.22
CA ALA A 92 10.54 5.63 -3.49
C ALA A 92 11.22 4.50 -2.69
N ARG A 93 10.87 4.32 -1.41
CA ARG A 93 11.40 3.20 -0.60
C ARG A 93 10.94 1.85 -1.12
N ARG A 94 9.67 1.74 -1.57
CA ARG A 94 9.14 0.52 -2.19
C ARG A 94 9.89 0.15 -3.47
N ILE A 95 10.16 1.12 -4.34
CA ILE A 95 10.95 0.92 -5.57
C ILE A 95 12.40 0.53 -5.25
N ALA A 96 12.98 1.13 -4.21
CA ALA A 96 14.36 0.84 -3.82
C ALA A 96 14.52 -0.48 -3.04
N ALA A 97 13.44 -1.05 -2.51
CA ALA A 97 13.49 -2.28 -1.73
C ALA A 97 13.83 -3.49 -2.63
N PRO A 98 14.66 -4.44 -2.17
CA PRO A 98 14.88 -5.69 -2.88
C PRO A 98 13.56 -6.44 -3.04
N ALA A 99 13.13 -6.62 -4.28
CA ALA A 99 11.95 -7.39 -4.61
C ALA A 99 12.26 -8.35 -5.76
N GLU A 100 11.61 -9.51 -5.75
CA GLU A 100 11.42 -10.26 -6.97
C GLU A 100 10.64 -9.41 -7.98
N MET A 101 10.77 -9.70 -9.27
CA MET A 101 10.11 -8.96 -10.34
C MET A 101 8.60 -8.87 -10.08
N TRP A 102 8.08 -7.65 -9.94
CA TRP A 102 6.63 -7.42 -9.83
C TRP A 102 5.92 -7.89 -11.10
N GLN A 103 4.68 -8.35 -10.97
CA GLN A 103 3.94 -8.96 -12.06
C GLN A 103 2.74 -8.12 -12.46
N GLN A 104 2.22 -8.32 -13.68
CA GLN A 104 0.99 -7.66 -14.15
C GLN A 104 1.03 -6.12 -14.05
N LEU A 105 2.19 -5.52 -14.32
CA LEU A 105 2.39 -4.06 -14.38
C LEU A 105 2.08 -3.33 -13.05
N GLU A 106 2.35 -3.95 -11.90
CA GLU A 106 2.21 -3.28 -10.60
C GLU A 106 3.06 -2.00 -10.49
N GLU A 107 4.22 -1.94 -11.16
CA GLU A 107 5.03 -0.73 -11.29
C GLU A 107 4.29 0.43 -11.96
N ALA A 108 3.37 0.14 -12.90
CA ALA A 108 2.59 1.17 -13.56
C ALA A 108 1.62 1.84 -12.59
N ARG A 109 1.11 1.09 -11.60
CA ARG A 109 0.23 1.64 -10.54
C ARG A 109 1.00 2.54 -9.58
N ILE A 110 2.26 2.23 -9.32
CA ILE A 110 3.16 3.16 -8.61
C ILE A 110 3.36 4.44 -9.44
N GLY A 111 3.58 4.32 -10.76
CA GLY A 111 3.68 5.46 -11.65
C GLY A 111 2.43 6.35 -11.64
N VAL A 112 1.24 5.76 -11.65
CA VAL A 112 -0.03 6.50 -11.54
C VAL A 112 -0.13 7.21 -10.19
N ALA A 113 0.17 6.54 -9.08
CA ALA A 113 0.11 7.14 -7.74
C ALA A 113 1.06 8.33 -7.54
N ILE A 114 2.14 8.43 -8.33
CA ILE A 114 3.06 9.59 -8.33
C ILE A 114 2.45 10.79 -9.08
N LEU A 115 1.51 10.56 -9.98
CA LEU A 115 0.89 11.59 -10.82
C LEU A 115 -0.43 12.14 -10.26
N GLU A 116 -1.00 11.52 -9.22
CA GLU A 116 -2.19 12.01 -8.50
C GLU A 116 -1.85 13.16 -7.53
#